data_AF-A0A1X7EH84-F1
#
_entry.id   AF-A0A1X7EH84-F1
#
_cell.length_a   1.000
_cell.length_b   1.000
_cell.length_c   1.000
_cell.angle_alpha   90.00
_cell.angle_beta   90.00
_cell.angle_gamma   90.00
#
_symmetry.space_group_name_H-M   'P 1'
#
loop_
_entity.id
_entity.type
_entity.pdbx_description
1 polymer ?
#
loop_
_entity_poly.entity_id
_entity_poly.type
_entity_poly.pdbx_seq_one_letter_code
_entity_poly.pdbx_strand_id
1 'polypeptide(L)'
;MTKDVIALTPEMPDLPTLLAGLYAGGPDLGVNTTADGAVVQLCAPDGRPLVSVEAPLLVQVPGETARLLGGTVGEGPVWWTEARASTAVAEAGRLAGSFAGRLATVLGGTVWPPEAATTDVVPLTTDVPAIPVPATGTPAVDVLTATTAVVLQDRPLVAMTSWLSDALRTATVADRALQIVTPPTARLTLPTRTALRGLPNRWVVQDPVHGCYDGLSGAVLHWRNGTFTPVRDEDGTASVAEAFRTAAETGERQLLLTLRTRQPAAADLVLGRALETAFRHLTGSAPAGWSTAEPVNLPWSTRQLTDLARARAPRPSWLIAVGHPDRPALATIRVLRTTAGVEEDITLALGYGENETPPLQTIEALAAELDAEHGLVTLLTALRAARRDLTVPPRLEPPPIPVTFTLGHEEARRIGRPPRAEQPPLGLTPTRLGPTAEPALHYPLGDGTDPSSWSTFQRLTRHLKQQA
;
A
#
# COMPACT_ATOMS: atom_id res chain seq x y z
N MET A 1 -9.93 3.86 -22.18
CA MET A 1 -8.87 2.85 -22.26
C MET A 1 -8.01 3.00 -21.04
N THR A 2 -7.57 1.90 -20.46
CA THR A 2 -6.67 1.84 -19.29
C THR A 2 -5.39 2.62 -19.56
N LYS A 3 -4.94 3.37 -18.56
CA LYS A 3 -3.72 4.18 -18.64
C LYS A 3 -2.47 3.36 -18.41
N ASP A 4 -2.60 2.24 -17.72
CA ASP A 4 -1.50 1.32 -17.45
C ASP A 4 -1.72 0.01 -18.21
N VAL A 5 -0.70 -0.42 -18.95
CA VAL A 5 -0.66 -1.68 -19.69
C VAL A 5 0.56 -2.46 -19.23
N ILE A 6 0.40 -3.74 -18.93
CA ILE A 6 1.47 -4.57 -18.36
C ILE A 6 1.70 -5.76 -19.28
N ALA A 7 2.95 -5.95 -19.70
CA ALA A 7 3.39 -7.17 -20.35
C ALA A 7 3.97 -8.12 -19.32
N LEU A 8 3.50 -9.36 -19.33
CA LEU A 8 3.96 -10.46 -18.49
C LEU A 8 4.67 -11.47 -19.38
N THR A 9 5.97 -11.64 -19.19
CA THR A 9 6.82 -12.42 -20.10
C THR A 9 7.64 -13.47 -19.34
N PRO A 10 7.90 -14.65 -19.93
CA PRO A 10 8.70 -15.69 -19.29
C PRO A 10 10.19 -15.34 -19.20
N GLU A 11 10.68 -14.46 -20.09
CA GLU A 11 12.08 -14.05 -20.18
C GLU A 11 12.23 -12.54 -19.98
N MET A 12 13.42 -12.11 -19.52
CA MET A 12 13.71 -10.69 -19.34
C MET A 12 13.74 -10.02 -20.72
N PRO A 13 12.93 -8.99 -20.96
CA PRO A 13 13.03 -8.24 -22.20
C PRO A 13 14.35 -7.45 -22.20
N ASP A 14 15.20 -7.74 -23.18
CA ASP A 14 16.43 -6.98 -23.39
C ASP A 14 16.13 -5.58 -23.96
N LEU A 15 17.12 -4.68 -23.89
CA LEU A 15 16.95 -3.31 -24.35
C LEU A 15 16.56 -3.23 -25.83
N PRO A 16 17.17 -3.98 -26.77
CA PRO A 16 16.71 -4.03 -28.16
C PRO A 16 15.24 -4.40 -28.32
N THR A 17 14.75 -5.40 -27.58
CA THR A 17 13.34 -5.83 -27.65
C THR A 17 12.41 -4.76 -27.10
N LEU A 18 12.78 -4.10 -25.99
CA LEU A 18 12.04 -2.97 -25.45
C LEU A 18 11.94 -1.81 -26.47
N LEU A 19 13.07 -1.43 -27.07
CA LEU A 19 13.10 -0.36 -28.07
C LEU A 19 12.30 -0.72 -29.33
N ALA A 20 12.43 -1.96 -29.83
CA ALA A 20 11.66 -2.44 -30.98
C ALA A 20 10.14 -2.43 -30.71
N GLY A 21 9.73 -2.77 -29.48
CA GLY A 21 8.35 -2.62 -29.03
C GLY A 21 7.89 -1.16 -29.05
N LEU A 22 8.73 -0.22 -28.59
CA LEU A 22 8.41 1.21 -28.51
C LEU A 22 8.28 1.89 -29.87
N TYR A 23 8.94 1.38 -30.92
CA TYR A 23 8.74 1.82 -32.31
C TYR A 23 7.34 1.48 -32.88
N ALA A 24 6.41 0.99 -32.06
CA ALA A 24 4.99 0.85 -32.38
C ALA A 24 4.33 2.11 -32.96
N GLY A 25 4.81 3.31 -32.64
CA GLY A 25 4.22 4.56 -33.15
C GLY A 25 4.86 5.13 -34.43
N GLY A 26 5.78 4.41 -35.06
CA GLY A 26 6.45 4.83 -36.30
C GLY A 26 7.85 5.44 -36.08
N PRO A 27 8.58 5.74 -37.17
CA PRO A 27 9.99 6.15 -37.12
C PRO A 27 10.21 7.57 -36.59
N ASP A 28 9.18 8.41 -36.60
CA ASP A 28 9.28 9.83 -36.23
C ASP A 28 9.20 10.07 -34.71
N LEU A 29 8.98 9.03 -33.92
CA LEU A 29 8.92 9.12 -32.46
C LEU A 29 10.30 9.01 -31.83
N GLY A 30 10.56 9.88 -30.86
CA GLY A 30 11.80 9.87 -30.10
C GLY A 30 11.75 8.91 -28.91
N VAL A 31 12.92 8.50 -28.44
CA VAL A 31 13.07 7.77 -27.17
C VAL A 31 13.94 8.58 -26.22
N ASN A 32 13.49 8.72 -24.97
CA ASN A 32 14.24 9.35 -23.89
C ASN A 32 14.39 8.39 -22.71
N THR A 33 15.37 8.65 -21.84
CA THR A 33 15.58 7.91 -20.59
C THR A 33 15.57 8.86 -19.41
N THR A 34 14.85 8.51 -18.35
CA THR A 34 14.77 9.28 -17.09
C THR A 34 15.04 8.39 -15.87
N ALA A 35 15.06 8.99 -14.67
CA ALA A 35 15.30 8.29 -13.40
C ALA A 35 16.58 7.42 -13.42
N ASP A 36 17.71 8.01 -13.79
CA ASP A 36 19.01 7.32 -13.93
C ASP A 36 18.96 6.06 -14.83
N GLY A 37 18.07 6.07 -15.83
CA GLY A 37 17.90 4.98 -16.79
C GLY A 37 16.87 3.92 -16.37
N ALA A 38 16.22 4.07 -15.20
CA ALA A 38 15.17 3.15 -14.75
C ALA A 38 13.85 3.30 -15.54
N VAL A 39 13.69 4.38 -16.30
CA VAL A 39 12.50 4.65 -17.10
C VAL A 39 12.87 4.99 -18.53
N VAL A 40 12.24 4.32 -19.49
CA VAL A 40 12.33 4.62 -20.93
C VAL A 40 11.02 5.26 -21.38
N GLN A 41 11.10 6.37 -22.11
CA GLN A 41 9.93 7.10 -22.59
C GLN A 41 9.88 7.13 -24.10
N LEU A 42 8.72 6.80 -24.67
CA LEU A 42 8.37 7.15 -26.04
C LEU A 42 7.87 8.58 -26.06
N CYS A 43 8.44 9.42 -26.92
CA CYS A 43 8.12 10.83 -27.01
C CYS A 43 7.61 11.20 -28.41
N ALA A 44 6.70 12.19 -28.44
CA ALA A 44 6.34 12.88 -29.67
C ALA A 44 7.56 13.66 -30.22
N PRO A 45 7.54 14.07 -31.50
CA PRO A 45 8.65 14.82 -32.11
C PRO A 45 9.05 16.10 -31.37
N ASP A 46 8.12 16.71 -30.63
CA ASP A 46 8.37 17.89 -29.79
C ASP A 46 8.90 17.57 -28.38
N GLY A 47 9.24 16.30 -28.12
CA GLY A 47 9.82 15.83 -26.87
C GLY A 47 8.81 15.50 -25.77
N ARG A 48 7.50 15.66 -25.99
CA ARG A 48 6.50 15.32 -24.97
C ARG A 48 6.38 13.81 -24.77
N PRO A 49 6.34 13.31 -23.52
CA PRO A 49 6.20 11.88 -23.25
C PRO A 49 4.79 11.38 -23.61
N LEU A 50 4.74 10.28 -24.35
CA LEU A 50 3.54 9.57 -24.79
C LEU A 50 3.32 8.31 -23.97
N VAL A 51 4.38 7.50 -23.80
CA VAL A 51 4.38 6.27 -23.01
C VAL A 51 5.64 6.25 -22.17
N SER A 52 5.53 5.92 -20.89
CA SER A 52 6.68 5.68 -20.00
C SER A 52 6.69 4.22 -19.58
N VAL A 53 7.84 3.56 -19.71
CA VAL A 53 8.04 2.15 -19.41
C VAL A 53 9.06 2.04 -18.29
N GLU A 54 8.70 1.30 -17.25
CA GLU A 54 9.61 1.01 -16.15
C GLU A 54 10.57 -0.12 -16.51
N ALA A 55 11.75 -0.12 -15.87
CA ALA A 55 12.63 -1.27 -15.87
C ALA A 55 11.87 -2.57 -15.54
N PRO A 56 12.00 -3.63 -16.38
CA PRO A 56 11.35 -4.92 -16.14
C PRO A 56 11.70 -5.49 -14.77
N LEU A 57 10.69 -6.00 -14.08
CA LEU A 57 10.80 -6.51 -12.72
C LEU A 57 10.46 -8.00 -12.69
N LEU A 58 11.36 -8.85 -12.19
CA LEU A 58 11.07 -10.26 -11.98
C LEU A 58 10.21 -10.43 -10.72
N VAL A 59 8.94 -10.80 -10.90
CA VAL A 59 8.00 -11.14 -9.82
C VAL A 59 8.12 -12.63 -9.53
N GLN A 60 8.74 -12.98 -8.41
CA GLN A 60 8.96 -14.38 -8.00
C GLN A 60 7.92 -14.89 -7.00
N VAL A 61 7.06 -13.99 -6.51
CA VAL A 61 6.21 -14.24 -5.35
C VAL A 61 4.90 -14.91 -5.80
N PRO A 62 4.57 -16.11 -5.28
CA PRO A 62 3.37 -16.82 -5.68
C PRO A 62 2.09 -16.01 -5.47
N GLY A 63 1.22 -15.99 -6.48
CA GLY A 63 -0.08 -15.32 -6.41
C GLY A 63 -0.06 -13.79 -6.52
N GLU A 64 1.12 -13.15 -6.58
CA GLU A 64 1.21 -11.68 -6.59
C GLU A 64 0.60 -11.07 -7.85
N THR A 65 0.83 -11.67 -9.02
CA THR A 65 0.22 -11.22 -10.28
C THR A 65 -1.29 -11.34 -10.25
N ALA A 66 -1.81 -12.48 -9.80
CA ALA A 66 -3.25 -12.72 -9.64
C ALA A 66 -3.88 -11.73 -8.64
N ARG A 67 -3.18 -11.42 -7.54
CA ARG A 67 -3.63 -10.44 -6.54
C ARG A 67 -3.80 -9.04 -7.13
N LEU A 68 -2.87 -8.59 -7.97
CA LEU A 68 -2.86 -7.22 -8.50
C LEU A 68 -3.64 -7.04 -9.80
N LEU A 69 -3.68 -8.05 -10.66
CA LEU A 69 -4.28 -7.97 -11.99
C LEU A 69 -5.63 -8.67 -12.09
N GLY A 70 -5.92 -9.59 -11.17
CA GLY A 70 -7.04 -10.52 -11.27
C GLY A 70 -6.84 -11.57 -12.37
N GLY A 71 -7.73 -12.56 -12.41
CA GLY A 71 -7.74 -13.61 -13.44
C GLY A 71 -6.65 -14.68 -13.30
N THR A 72 -6.66 -15.64 -14.23
CA THR A 72 -5.68 -16.74 -14.32
C THR A 72 -4.44 -16.29 -15.10
N VAL A 73 -3.62 -15.46 -14.47
CA VAL A 73 -2.23 -15.27 -14.91
C VAL A 73 -1.45 -16.54 -14.57
N GLY A 74 -0.56 -16.99 -15.46
CA GLY A 74 0.21 -18.23 -15.27
C GLY A 74 0.95 -18.27 -13.93
N GLU A 75 1.07 -19.47 -13.35
CA GLU A 75 1.83 -19.69 -12.12
C GLU A 75 3.34 -19.70 -12.40
N GLY A 76 4.10 -19.04 -11.53
CA GLY A 76 5.57 -19.05 -11.55
C GLY A 76 6.20 -17.65 -11.62
N PRO A 77 7.55 -17.58 -11.57
CA PRO A 77 8.26 -16.33 -11.75
C PRO A 77 7.97 -15.74 -13.14
N VAL A 78 7.68 -14.43 -13.19
CA VAL A 78 7.35 -13.74 -14.43
C VAL A 78 7.99 -12.36 -14.48
N TRP A 79 8.44 -11.96 -15.66
CA TRP A 79 8.92 -10.61 -15.90
C TRP A 79 7.74 -9.67 -16.15
N TRP A 80 7.60 -8.71 -15.25
CA TRP A 80 6.60 -7.65 -15.27
C TRP A 80 7.19 -6.40 -15.91
N THR A 81 6.62 -5.96 -17.03
CA THR A 81 6.99 -4.70 -17.67
C THR A 81 5.77 -3.80 -17.73
N GLU A 82 5.79 -2.71 -16.96
CA GLU A 82 4.67 -1.76 -16.85
C GLU A 82 4.90 -0.56 -17.78
N ALA A 83 3.91 -0.29 -18.63
CA ALA A 83 3.86 0.85 -19.52
C ALA A 83 2.69 1.77 -19.13
N ARG A 84 3.00 3.02 -18.84
CA ARG A 84 2.03 4.07 -18.51
C ARG A 84 1.85 5.02 -19.68
N ALA A 85 0.62 5.11 -20.18
CA ALA A 85 0.20 6.04 -21.20
C ALA A 85 -0.06 7.44 -20.63
N SER A 86 0.37 8.46 -21.35
CA SER A 86 0.05 9.85 -21.08
C SER A 86 -1.45 10.10 -21.23
N THR A 87 -2.05 10.84 -20.31
CA THR A 87 -3.47 11.22 -20.40
C THR A 87 -3.70 12.45 -21.27
N ALA A 88 -2.64 13.11 -21.72
CA ALA A 88 -2.70 14.31 -22.54
C ALA A 88 -2.92 14.00 -24.03
N VAL A 89 -2.72 12.75 -24.45
CA VAL A 89 -2.78 12.32 -25.86
C VAL A 89 -3.71 11.13 -26.00
N ALA A 90 -4.68 11.21 -26.91
CA ALA A 90 -5.71 10.19 -27.08
C ALA A 90 -5.14 8.83 -27.53
N GLU A 91 -4.11 8.85 -28.37
CA GLU A 91 -3.46 7.67 -28.94
C GLU A 91 -2.51 6.97 -27.97
N ALA A 92 -2.11 7.61 -26.86
CA ALA A 92 -1.12 7.09 -25.92
C ALA A 92 -1.50 5.71 -25.34
N GLY A 93 -2.79 5.49 -25.03
CA GLY A 93 -3.28 4.20 -24.55
C GLY A 93 -3.12 3.08 -25.58
N ARG A 94 -3.35 3.37 -26.86
CA ARG A 94 -3.15 2.42 -27.96
C ARG A 94 -1.65 2.17 -28.22
N LEU A 95 -0.81 3.19 -28.06
CA LEU A 95 0.64 3.05 -28.15
C LEU A 95 1.18 2.12 -27.05
N ALA A 96 0.74 2.31 -25.80
CA ALA A 96 1.10 1.42 -24.69
C ALA A 96 0.61 -0.02 -24.94
N GLY A 97 -0.61 -0.18 -25.45
CA GLY A 97 -1.18 -1.47 -25.86
C GLY A 97 -0.36 -2.16 -26.96
N SER A 98 0.07 -1.41 -27.97
CA SER A 98 0.92 -1.91 -29.06
C SER A 98 2.31 -2.31 -28.59
N PHE A 99 2.94 -1.49 -27.74
CA PHE A 99 4.21 -1.81 -27.10
C PHE A 99 4.12 -3.14 -26.34
N ALA A 100 3.15 -3.27 -25.43
CA ALA A 100 2.99 -4.47 -24.61
C ALA A 100 2.64 -5.70 -25.43
N GLY A 101 1.76 -5.57 -26.43
CA GLY A 101 1.37 -6.68 -27.30
C GLY A 101 2.52 -7.18 -28.17
N ARG A 102 3.38 -6.28 -28.67
CA ARG A 102 4.62 -6.68 -29.38
C ARG A 102 5.58 -7.40 -28.46
N LEU A 103 5.78 -6.89 -27.24
CA LEU A 103 6.66 -7.52 -26.25
C LEU A 103 6.19 -8.94 -25.91
N ALA A 104 4.90 -9.10 -25.64
CA ALA A 104 4.28 -10.40 -25.39
C ALA A 104 4.37 -11.33 -26.61
N THR A 105 4.23 -10.81 -27.83
CA THR A 105 4.33 -11.61 -29.06
C THR A 105 5.75 -12.15 -29.26
N VAL A 106 6.78 -11.32 -29.05
CA VAL A 106 8.18 -11.70 -29.25
C VAL A 106 8.66 -12.68 -28.18
N LEU A 107 8.27 -12.46 -26.92
CA LEU A 107 8.79 -13.21 -25.78
C LEU A 107 7.87 -14.35 -25.31
N GLY A 108 6.72 -14.58 -25.95
CA GLY A 108 5.78 -15.62 -25.57
C GLY A 108 5.07 -15.34 -24.23
N GLY A 109 4.56 -14.12 -24.07
CA GLY A 109 3.90 -13.62 -22.86
C GLY A 109 2.42 -13.30 -23.02
N THR A 110 1.87 -12.58 -22.03
CA THR A 110 0.51 -12.05 -22.05
C THR A 110 0.50 -10.55 -21.71
N VAL A 111 -0.63 -9.89 -21.97
CA VAL A 111 -0.82 -8.47 -21.68
C VAL A 111 -2.03 -8.30 -20.77
N TRP A 112 -1.91 -7.37 -19.82
CA TRP A 112 -3.02 -6.89 -19.00
C TRP A 112 -3.28 -5.39 -19.25
N PRO A 113 -4.54 -4.97 -19.37
CA PRO A 113 -5.69 -5.85 -19.54
C PRO A 113 -5.69 -6.51 -20.95
N PRO A 114 -6.28 -7.70 -21.12
CA PRO A 114 -6.19 -8.45 -22.37
C PRO A 114 -6.67 -7.68 -23.60
N GLU A 115 -7.71 -6.87 -23.46
CA GLU A 115 -8.28 -6.04 -24.52
C GLU A 115 -7.38 -4.90 -25.00
N ALA A 116 -6.33 -4.54 -24.24
CA ALA A 116 -5.35 -3.56 -24.66
C ALA A 116 -4.29 -4.15 -25.63
N ALA A 117 -4.18 -5.48 -25.70
CA ALA A 117 -3.16 -6.15 -26.51
C ALA A 117 -3.40 -5.91 -28.01
N THR A 118 -2.43 -5.29 -28.67
CA THR A 118 -2.39 -5.17 -30.13
C THR A 118 -0.94 -5.18 -30.61
N THR A 119 -0.71 -5.43 -31.89
CA THR A 119 0.60 -5.24 -32.55
C THR A 119 0.57 -4.13 -33.60
N ASP A 120 -0.59 -3.47 -33.77
CA ASP A 120 -0.81 -2.46 -34.80
C ASP A 120 0.16 -1.28 -34.65
N VAL A 121 0.57 -0.70 -35.78
CA VAL A 121 1.24 0.59 -35.75
C VAL A 121 0.21 1.67 -35.44
N VAL A 122 0.47 2.52 -34.45
CA VAL A 122 -0.46 3.56 -34.01
C VAL A 122 0.06 4.93 -34.45
N PRO A 123 -0.45 5.50 -35.55
CA PRO A 123 -0.02 6.84 -35.98
C PRO A 123 -0.56 7.90 -35.01
N LEU A 124 0.24 8.95 -34.78
CA LEU A 124 -0.25 10.16 -34.13
C LEU A 124 -1.09 10.95 -35.15
N THR A 125 -2.40 11.01 -34.93
CA THR A 125 -3.35 11.69 -35.84
C THR A 125 -3.85 13.01 -35.30
N THR A 126 -3.71 13.23 -34.00
CA THR A 126 -4.14 14.47 -33.37
C THR A 126 -3.10 15.56 -33.59
N ASP A 127 -3.47 16.68 -34.23
CA ASP A 127 -2.74 17.94 -34.15
C ASP A 127 -2.75 18.39 -32.69
N VAL A 128 -1.75 17.93 -31.95
CA VAL A 128 -1.74 18.08 -30.50
C VAL A 128 -1.54 19.56 -30.18
N PRO A 129 -2.44 20.23 -29.43
CA PRO A 129 -2.31 21.65 -29.15
C PRO A 129 -0.96 21.96 -28.49
N ALA A 130 -0.31 23.01 -28.98
CA ALA A 130 1.00 23.52 -28.56
C ALA A 130 0.99 24.17 -27.17
N ILE A 131 0.15 23.71 -26.25
CA ILE A 131 0.26 24.09 -24.85
C ILE A 131 1.28 23.14 -24.24
N PRO A 132 2.44 23.63 -23.78
CA PRO A 132 3.40 22.80 -23.08
C PRO A 132 2.71 22.26 -21.83
N VAL A 133 2.45 20.96 -21.77
CA VAL A 133 2.24 20.30 -20.49
C VAL A 133 3.60 20.39 -19.82
N PRO A 134 3.75 21.13 -18.71
CA PRO A 134 5.03 21.20 -18.02
C PRO A 134 5.43 19.76 -17.70
N ALA A 135 6.64 19.36 -18.10
CA ALA A 135 7.18 18.06 -17.73
C ALA A 135 7.07 17.98 -16.20
N THR A 136 6.18 17.14 -15.69
CA THR A 136 5.86 17.07 -14.26
C THR A 136 7.02 16.52 -13.44
N GLY A 137 8.18 16.27 -14.07
CA GLY A 137 9.38 15.64 -13.52
C GLY A 137 9.17 14.17 -13.14
N THR A 138 7.92 13.75 -12.98
CA THR A 138 7.49 12.46 -12.48
C THR A 138 6.45 11.87 -13.44
N PRO A 139 6.76 10.80 -14.18
CA PRO A 139 5.86 10.26 -15.21
C PRO A 139 4.47 9.84 -14.74
N ALA A 140 4.31 9.59 -13.44
CA ALA A 140 3.03 9.23 -12.83
C ALA A 140 2.05 10.41 -12.67
N VAL A 141 2.53 11.66 -12.66
CA VAL A 141 1.72 12.84 -12.35
C VAL A 141 1.13 13.42 -13.63
N ASP A 142 -0.21 13.45 -13.69
CA ASP A 142 -0.99 13.89 -14.84
C ASP A 142 -1.34 15.38 -14.78
N VAL A 143 -1.62 15.91 -13.58
CA VAL A 143 -1.86 17.35 -13.37
C VAL A 143 -1.02 17.83 -12.21
N LEU A 144 -0.32 18.95 -12.41
CA LEU A 144 0.55 19.54 -11.40
C LEU A 144 0.16 21.01 -11.19
N THR A 145 -0.30 21.34 -9.98
CA THR A 145 -0.63 22.70 -9.55
C THR A 145 0.32 23.13 -8.44
N ALA A 146 0.32 24.42 -8.08
CA ALA A 146 1.19 24.93 -7.01
C ALA A 146 1.10 24.16 -5.68
N THR A 147 -0.05 23.54 -5.39
CA THR A 147 -0.33 22.86 -4.12
C THR A 147 -0.60 21.36 -4.24
N THR A 148 -0.79 20.83 -5.45
CA THR A 148 -1.27 19.46 -5.65
C THR A 148 -0.62 18.79 -6.87
N ALA A 149 -0.22 17.53 -6.71
CA ALA A 149 0.06 16.59 -7.78
C ALA A 149 -1.10 15.60 -7.90
N VAL A 150 -1.69 15.50 -9.08
CA VAL A 150 -2.84 14.63 -9.37
C VAL A 150 -2.37 13.45 -10.22
N VAL A 151 -2.74 12.25 -9.80
CA VAL A 151 -2.48 10.99 -10.50
C VAL A 151 -3.83 10.39 -10.87
N LEU A 152 -4.10 10.24 -12.16
CA LEU A 152 -5.31 9.63 -12.67
C LEU A 152 -5.06 8.12 -12.87
N GLN A 153 -5.93 7.29 -12.28
CA GLN A 153 -5.80 5.84 -12.29
C GLN A 153 -7.15 5.19 -12.62
N ASP A 154 -7.14 4.27 -13.58
CA ASP A 154 -8.32 3.50 -13.99
C ASP A 154 -8.12 1.99 -13.79
N ARG A 155 -7.04 1.58 -13.12
CA ARG A 155 -6.84 0.21 -12.68
C ARG A 155 -7.96 -0.20 -11.71
N PRO A 156 -8.55 -1.41 -11.84
CA PRO A 156 -9.51 -1.94 -10.86
C PRO A 156 -8.93 -2.05 -9.45
N LEU A 157 -7.62 -2.23 -9.33
CA LEU A 157 -6.88 -2.23 -8.08
C LEU A 157 -5.65 -1.33 -8.21
N VAL A 158 -5.62 -0.24 -7.44
CA VAL A 158 -4.52 0.73 -7.41
C VAL A 158 -3.54 0.33 -6.31
N ALA A 159 -2.38 -0.16 -6.75
CA ALA A 159 -1.30 -0.63 -5.90
C ALA A 159 -0.30 0.49 -5.58
N MET A 160 0.50 0.31 -4.53
CA MET A 160 1.57 1.24 -4.18
C MET A 160 2.79 0.95 -5.04
N THR A 161 2.68 1.30 -6.33
CA THR A 161 3.76 1.12 -7.29
C THR A 161 4.95 2.04 -6.97
N SER A 162 6.10 1.73 -7.57
CA SER A 162 7.29 2.61 -7.56
C SER A 162 6.93 4.01 -8.09
N TRP A 163 6.15 4.09 -9.17
CA TRP A 163 5.60 5.31 -9.74
C TRP A 163 4.82 6.15 -8.73
N LEU A 164 3.91 5.51 -7.99
CA LEU A 164 3.08 6.19 -7.02
C LEU A 164 3.87 6.58 -5.78
N SER A 165 4.79 5.72 -5.34
CA SER A 165 5.71 6.01 -4.24
C SER A 165 6.61 7.21 -4.56
N ASP A 166 7.09 7.29 -5.80
CA ASP A 166 7.92 8.40 -6.26
C ASP A 166 7.12 9.70 -6.38
N ALA A 167 5.90 9.65 -6.92
CA ALA A 167 4.98 10.78 -6.95
C ALA A 167 4.66 11.30 -5.54
N LEU A 168 4.41 10.40 -4.58
CA LEU A 168 4.18 10.77 -3.19
C LEU A 168 5.41 11.46 -2.58
N ARG A 169 6.60 10.88 -2.80
CA ARG A 169 7.87 11.42 -2.31
C ARG A 169 8.13 12.81 -2.89
N THR A 170 8.00 12.97 -4.20
CA THR A 170 8.25 14.23 -4.91
C THR A 170 7.23 15.30 -4.51
N ALA A 171 5.95 14.96 -4.39
CA ALA A 171 4.91 15.86 -3.89
C ALA A 171 5.24 16.33 -2.46
N THR A 172 5.62 15.41 -1.58
CA THR A 172 5.98 15.73 -0.18
C THR A 172 7.19 16.67 -0.11
N VAL A 173 8.24 16.43 -0.89
CA VAL A 173 9.43 17.31 -0.94
C VAL A 173 9.07 18.71 -1.44
N ALA A 174 8.10 18.82 -2.34
CA ALA A 174 7.61 20.08 -2.89
C ALA A 174 6.49 20.74 -2.07
N ASP A 175 6.17 20.22 -0.87
CA ASP A 175 5.05 20.66 -0.01
C ASP A 175 3.69 20.67 -0.74
N ARG A 176 3.45 19.62 -1.54
CA ARG A 176 2.21 19.41 -2.30
C ARG A 176 1.44 18.19 -1.79
N ALA A 177 0.13 18.25 -1.94
CA ALA A 177 -0.75 17.10 -1.80
C ALA A 177 -0.59 16.12 -2.96
N LEU A 178 -0.62 14.82 -2.68
CA LEU A 178 -0.87 13.80 -3.69
C LEU A 178 -2.37 13.47 -3.72
N GLN A 179 -3.01 13.59 -4.88
CA GLN A 179 -4.41 13.24 -5.08
C GLN A 179 -4.56 12.18 -6.18
N ILE A 180 -5.02 10.99 -5.81
CA ILE A 180 -5.27 9.91 -6.78
C ILE A 180 -6.73 9.99 -7.21
N VAL A 181 -7.00 10.14 -8.50
CA VAL A 181 -8.37 10.17 -9.05
C VAL A 181 -8.68 8.83 -9.71
N THR A 182 -9.77 8.19 -9.29
CA THR A 182 -10.20 6.88 -9.82
C THR A 182 -11.69 6.84 -10.16
N PRO A 183 -12.14 5.89 -11.01
CA PRO A 183 -13.56 5.57 -11.11
C PRO A 183 -14.09 4.92 -9.81
N PRO A 184 -15.42 4.87 -9.60
CA PRO A 184 -16.04 4.28 -8.40
C PRO A 184 -15.90 2.75 -8.31
N THR A 185 -15.45 2.10 -9.37
CA THR A 185 -15.19 0.66 -9.42
C THR A 185 -13.78 0.29 -8.92
N ALA A 186 -12.87 1.27 -8.84
CA ALA A 186 -11.50 1.04 -8.41
C ALA A 186 -11.42 0.78 -6.91
N ARG A 187 -10.44 -0.02 -6.51
CA ARG A 187 -10.10 -0.31 -5.11
C ARG A 187 -8.66 0.07 -4.85
N LEU A 188 -8.30 0.29 -3.59
CA LEU A 188 -6.90 0.47 -3.19
C LEU A 188 -6.37 -0.82 -2.56
N THR A 189 -5.09 -1.10 -2.75
CA THR A 189 -4.38 -2.03 -1.86
C THR A 189 -4.22 -1.39 -0.47
N LEU A 190 -4.03 -2.20 0.56
CA LEU A 190 -3.81 -1.69 1.92
C LEU A 190 -2.56 -0.79 2.04
N PRO A 191 -1.42 -1.07 1.36
CA PRO A 191 -0.29 -0.14 1.29
C PRO A 191 -0.68 1.22 0.70
N THR A 192 -1.43 1.25 -0.41
CA THR A 192 -1.92 2.50 -1.01
C THR A 192 -2.83 3.27 -0.07
N ARG A 193 -3.82 2.60 0.53
CA ARG A 193 -4.69 3.21 1.55
C ARG A 193 -3.87 3.84 2.66
N THR A 194 -2.85 3.13 3.15
CA THR A 194 -2.05 3.58 4.30
C THR A 194 -1.18 4.78 3.96
N ALA A 195 -0.57 4.82 2.78
CA ALA A 195 0.23 5.96 2.33
C ALA A 195 -0.60 7.23 2.11
N LEU A 196 -1.88 7.08 1.76
CA LEU A 196 -2.82 8.19 1.65
C LEU A 196 -3.43 8.62 2.98
N ARG A 197 -3.19 7.90 4.09
CA ARG A 197 -3.67 8.33 5.41
C ARG A 197 -2.90 9.57 5.86
N GLY A 198 -3.58 10.71 5.89
CA GLY A 198 -3.07 11.96 6.42
C GLY A 198 -3.28 13.12 5.46
N LEU A 199 -3.50 14.32 5.99
CA LEU A 199 -3.54 15.53 5.18
C LEU A 199 -2.13 15.87 4.68
N PRO A 200 -1.98 16.40 3.45
CA PRO A 200 -3.05 16.82 2.54
C PRO A 200 -3.40 15.78 1.43
N ASN A 201 -2.98 14.52 1.55
CA ASN A 201 -3.20 13.49 0.53
C ASN A 201 -4.67 13.04 0.44
N ARG A 202 -5.11 12.61 -0.75
CA ARG A 202 -6.50 12.21 -0.97
C ARG A 202 -6.67 11.11 -2.01
N TRP A 203 -7.68 10.27 -1.79
CA TRP A 203 -8.26 9.43 -2.84
C TRP A 203 -9.55 10.08 -3.33
N VAL A 204 -9.54 10.58 -4.57
CA VAL A 204 -10.69 11.21 -5.21
C VAL A 204 -11.37 10.17 -6.08
N VAL A 205 -12.63 9.88 -5.78
CA VAL A 205 -13.46 9.00 -6.59
C VAL A 205 -14.33 9.88 -7.46
N GLN A 206 -14.16 9.75 -8.76
CA GLN A 206 -14.93 10.48 -9.76
C GLN A 206 -16.07 9.60 -10.24
N ASP A 207 -17.27 9.84 -9.69
CA ASP A 207 -18.49 9.15 -10.08
C ASP A 207 -19.25 9.96 -11.15
N PRO A 208 -19.58 9.37 -12.31
CA PRO A 208 -20.30 10.06 -13.38
C PRO A 208 -21.68 10.59 -12.97
N VAL A 209 -22.32 9.98 -11.97
CA VAL A 209 -23.68 10.31 -11.52
C VAL A 209 -23.64 11.17 -10.25
N HIS A 210 -22.75 10.84 -9.32
CA HIS A 210 -22.72 11.45 -7.98
C HIS A 210 -21.62 12.51 -7.79
N GLY A 211 -20.83 12.80 -8.82
CA GLY A 211 -19.74 13.76 -8.76
C GLY A 211 -18.49 13.21 -8.07
N CYS A 212 -17.67 14.09 -7.49
CA CYS A 212 -16.42 13.71 -6.84
C CYS A 212 -16.61 13.54 -5.33
N TYR A 213 -16.04 12.49 -4.75
CA TYR A 213 -15.97 12.31 -3.30
C TYR A 213 -14.65 11.68 -2.87
N ASP A 214 -14.35 11.74 -1.59
CA ASP A 214 -13.16 11.16 -1.00
C ASP A 214 -13.40 9.66 -0.72
N GLY A 215 -12.65 8.78 -1.37
CA GLY A 215 -12.81 7.33 -1.23
C GLY A 215 -12.33 6.78 0.12
N LEU A 216 -11.69 7.58 0.98
CA LEU A 216 -11.30 7.17 2.33
C LEU A 216 -12.25 7.69 3.41
N SER A 217 -12.80 8.89 3.24
CA SER A 217 -13.64 9.55 4.25
C SER A 217 -15.11 9.69 3.87
N GLY A 218 -15.46 9.56 2.59
CA GLY A 218 -16.80 9.81 2.08
C GLY A 218 -17.16 11.28 1.91
N ALA A 219 -16.24 12.21 2.17
CA ALA A 219 -16.50 13.64 2.01
C ALA A 219 -16.73 13.99 0.53
N VAL A 220 -17.82 14.67 0.19
CA VAL A 220 -18.06 15.21 -1.15
C VAL A 220 -16.99 16.27 -1.47
N LEU A 221 -16.46 16.25 -2.68
CA LEU A 221 -15.34 17.10 -3.11
C LEU A 221 -15.75 18.00 -4.27
N HIS A 222 -15.11 19.17 -4.34
CA HIS A 222 -15.09 20.01 -5.54
C HIS A 222 -13.65 20.35 -5.90
N TRP A 223 -13.40 20.61 -7.19
CA TRP A 223 -12.14 21.18 -7.64
C TRP A 223 -12.17 22.70 -7.49
N ARG A 224 -11.28 23.27 -6.68
CA ARG A 224 -11.16 24.72 -6.50
C ARG A 224 -9.71 25.09 -6.20
N ASN A 225 -9.25 26.20 -6.78
CA ASN A 225 -7.89 26.72 -6.55
C ASN A 225 -6.78 25.68 -6.81
N GLY A 226 -6.98 24.82 -7.81
CA GLY A 226 -5.98 23.81 -8.20
C GLY A 226 -5.90 22.57 -7.32
N THR A 227 -6.93 22.27 -6.52
CA THR A 227 -6.95 21.09 -5.64
C THR A 227 -8.39 20.60 -5.38
N PHE A 228 -8.57 19.31 -5.07
CA PHE A 228 -9.84 18.79 -4.57
C PHE A 228 -10.00 19.05 -3.07
N THR A 229 -11.04 19.79 -2.70
CA THR A 229 -11.37 20.14 -1.31
C THR A 229 -12.77 19.69 -0.91
N PRO A 230 -13.01 19.36 0.38
CA PRO A 230 -14.34 18.99 0.87
C PRO A 230 -15.33 20.13 0.69
N VAL A 231 -16.52 19.80 0.17
CA VAL A 231 -17.69 20.66 0.23
C VAL A 231 -18.15 20.68 1.69
N ARG A 232 -18.16 21.86 2.30
CA ARG A 232 -18.62 22.06 3.67
C ARG A 232 -19.99 22.73 3.69
N ASP A 233 -20.83 22.33 4.63
CA ASP A 233 -22.09 23.02 4.94
C ASP A 233 -21.85 24.31 5.76
N GLU A 234 -22.94 24.97 6.15
CA GLU A 234 -22.92 26.21 6.93
C GLU A 234 -22.23 26.05 8.30
N ASP A 235 -22.26 24.84 8.87
CA ASP A 235 -21.60 24.50 10.14
C ASP A 235 -20.12 24.11 9.96
N GLY A 236 -19.62 24.12 8.72
CA GLY A 236 -18.25 23.75 8.39
C GLY A 236 -18.00 22.23 8.35
N THR A 237 -19.05 21.41 8.43
CA THR A 237 -18.99 19.95 8.34
C THR A 237 -18.96 19.51 6.89
N ALA A 238 -18.14 18.50 6.56
CA ALA A 238 -18.06 18.00 5.20
C ALA A 238 -19.33 17.21 4.83
N SER A 239 -19.94 17.54 3.69
CA SER A 239 -21.07 16.77 3.16
C SER A 239 -20.65 15.32 2.87
N VAL A 240 -21.52 14.35 3.15
CA VAL A 240 -21.23 12.91 2.99
C VAL A 240 -21.83 12.38 1.69
N ALA A 241 -21.02 11.70 0.90
CA ALA A 241 -21.43 11.06 -0.35
C ALA A 241 -22.39 9.88 -0.12
N GLU A 242 -23.30 9.66 -1.08
CA GLU A 242 -24.28 8.57 -1.01
C GLU A 242 -23.64 7.19 -0.78
N ALA A 243 -22.51 6.94 -1.45
CA ALA A 243 -21.75 5.69 -1.35
C ALA A 243 -21.23 5.37 0.07
N PHE A 244 -21.27 6.33 0.99
CA PHE A 244 -20.81 6.22 2.38
C PHE A 244 -21.95 6.24 3.40
N ARG A 245 -23.22 6.25 2.99
CA ARG A 245 -24.36 6.25 3.93
C ARG A 245 -24.61 4.90 4.58
N THR A 246 -24.23 3.80 3.93
CA THR A 246 -24.46 2.45 4.44
C THR A 246 -23.23 1.58 4.17
N ALA A 247 -22.82 0.83 5.19
CA ALA A 247 -21.77 -0.17 5.04
C ALA A 247 -22.34 -1.43 4.38
N ALA A 248 -21.57 -2.05 3.48
CA ALA A 248 -21.94 -3.35 2.93
C ALA A 248 -21.67 -4.45 3.96
N GLU A 249 -22.67 -5.29 4.23
CA GLU A 249 -22.53 -6.47 5.08
C GLU A 249 -22.20 -7.68 4.20
N THR A 250 -20.93 -8.10 4.20
CA THR A 250 -20.47 -9.26 3.42
C THR A 250 -20.22 -10.50 4.27
N GLY A 251 -20.29 -10.39 5.60
CA GLY A 251 -19.82 -11.43 6.53
C GLY A 251 -18.29 -11.59 6.60
N GLU A 252 -17.55 -11.01 5.65
CA GLU A 252 -16.10 -11.05 5.62
C GLU A 252 -15.48 -10.15 6.70
N ARG A 253 -14.34 -10.58 7.22
CA ARG A 253 -13.63 -9.92 8.32
C ARG A 253 -12.15 -9.79 8.03
N GLN A 254 -11.54 -8.80 8.66
CA GLN A 254 -10.08 -8.66 8.69
C GLN A 254 -9.58 -8.59 10.13
N LEU A 255 -8.56 -9.39 10.42
CA LEU A 255 -7.77 -9.29 11.64
C LEU A 255 -6.60 -8.36 11.39
N LEU A 256 -6.47 -7.31 12.21
CA LEU A 256 -5.42 -6.30 12.11
C LEU A 256 -4.54 -6.36 13.34
N LEU A 257 -3.22 -6.47 13.13
CA LEU A 257 -2.22 -6.33 14.18
C LEU A 257 -1.39 -5.08 13.88
N THR A 258 -1.34 -4.16 14.82
CA THR A 258 -0.39 -3.03 14.82
C THR A 258 0.60 -3.26 15.92
N LEU A 259 1.84 -3.63 15.58
CA LEU A 259 2.89 -3.88 16.54
C LEU A 259 4.11 -3.01 16.30
N ARG A 260 4.75 -2.63 17.39
CA ARG A 260 6.02 -1.90 17.40
C ARG A 260 7.03 -2.75 18.15
N THR A 261 8.18 -2.96 17.56
CA THR A 261 9.35 -3.53 18.24
C THR A 261 10.45 -2.50 18.35
N ARG A 262 11.33 -2.68 19.34
CA ARG A 262 12.56 -1.90 19.45
C ARG A 262 13.69 -2.81 19.91
N GLN A 263 14.79 -2.76 19.17
CA GLN A 263 15.98 -3.53 19.45
C GLN A 263 17.20 -2.60 19.55
N PRO A 264 18.22 -2.95 20.35
CA PRO A 264 19.51 -2.28 20.30
C PRO A 264 20.08 -2.30 18.88
N ALA A 265 20.73 -1.22 18.46
CA ALA A 265 21.39 -1.15 17.15
C ALA A 265 22.74 -1.88 17.18
N ALA A 266 22.69 -3.20 17.36
CA ALA A 266 23.84 -4.07 17.34
C ALA A 266 24.24 -4.43 15.89
N ALA A 267 25.51 -4.80 15.69
CA ALA A 267 26.03 -5.14 14.37
C ALA A 267 25.35 -6.40 13.77
N ASP A 268 24.94 -7.31 14.64
CA ASP A 268 24.27 -8.57 14.35
C ASP A 268 22.73 -8.49 14.35
N LEU A 269 22.16 -7.28 14.51
CA LEU A 269 20.71 -7.08 14.45
C LEU A 269 20.15 -7.57 13.10
N VAL A 270 19.13 -8.42 13.17
CA VAL A 270 18.35 -8.91 12.03
C VAL A 270 16.91 -8.43 12.17
N LEU A 271 16.46 -7.66 11.18
CA LEU A 271 15.12 -7.09 11.10
C LEU A 271 14.13 -8.07 10.43
N GLY A 272 12.84 -7.81 10.59
CA GLY A 272 11.74 -8.58 10.01
C GLY A 272 11.39 -9.87 10.76
N ARG A 273 12.17 -10.27 11.78
CA ARG A 273 11.88 -11.48 12.57
C ARG A 273 10.57 -11.40 13.33
N ALA A 274 10.23 -10.24 13.90
CA ALA A 274 8.96 -10.02 14.56
C ALA A 274 7.76 -10.26 13.62
N LEU A 275 7.86 -9.77 12.37
CA LEU A 275 6.83 -10.02 11.37
C LEU A 275 6.78 -11.49 10.98
N GLU A 276 7.94 -12.12 10.78
CA GLU A 276 8.04 -13.53 10.41
C GLU A 276 7.38 -14.44 11.46
N THR A 277 7.62 -14.16 12.75
CA THR A 277 6.97 -14.83 13.89
C THR A 277 5.45 -14.65 13.86
N ALA A 278 4.97 -13.41 13.69
CA ALA A 278 3.53 -13.15 13.59
C ALA A 278 2.88 -13.88 12.40
N PHE A 279 3.55 -13.95 11.25
CA PHE A 279 3.09 -14.70 10.09
C PHE A 279 3.02 -16.20 10.36
N ARG A 280 4.09 -16.80 10.90
CA ARG A 280 4.11 -18.24 11.22
C ARG A 280 3.01 -18.60 12.22
N HIS A 281 2.84 -17.77 13.24
CA HIS A 281 1.85 -18.00 14.28
C HIS A 281 0.40 -17.93 13.77
N LEU A 282 0.11 -17.00 12.85
CA LEU A 282 -1.25 -16.74 12.38
C LEU A 282 -1.62 -17.47 11.08
N THR A 283 -0.63 -17.88 10.28
CA THR A 283 -0.83 -18.49 8.96
C THR A 283 -0.18 -19.86 8.81
N GLY A 284 0.70 -20.26 9.74
CA GLY A 284 1.50 -21.48 9.63
C GLY A 284 2.77 -21.34 8.78
N SER A 285 2.95 -20.22 8.08
CA SER A 285 4.09 -19.97 7.18
C SER A 285 4.72 -18.60 7.42
N ALA A 286 5.98 -18.42 7.03
CA ALA A 286 6.58 -17.10 6.90
C ALA A 286 5.88 -16.29 5.77
N PRO A 287 6.12 -14.97 5.65
CA PRO A 287 5.69 -14.24 4.47
C PRO A 287 6.23 -14.91 3.19
N ALA A 288 5.48 -14.85 2.10
CA ALA A 288 5.90 -15.38 0.81
C ALA A 288 6.92 -14.45 0.14
N GLY A 289 6.73 -13.13 0.29
CA GLY A 289 7.57 -12.15 -0.37
C GLY A 289 7.61 -10.79 0.30
N TRP A 290 8.55 -9.96 -0.13
CA TRP A 290 8.67 -8.56 0.28
C TRP A 290 9.19 -7.66 -0.85
N SER A 291 8.92 -6.36 -0.75
CA SER A 291 9.49 -5.34 -1.63
C SER A 291 9.33 -3.93 -1.02
N THR A 292 9.84 -2.91 -1.69
CA THR A 292 9.62 -1.48 -1.35
C THR A 292 8.39 -0.88 -2.04
N ALA A 293 7.80 -1.61 -2.99
CA ALA A 293 6.63 -1.23 -3.77
C ALA A 293 5.85 -2.49 -4.19
N GLU A 294 4.65 -2.31 -4.73
CA GLU A 294 3.91 -3.36 -5.43
C GLU A 294 4.18 -3.29 -6.95
N PRO A 295 4.36 -4.43 -7.65
CA PRO A 295 4.26 -5.80 -7.15
C PRO A 295 5.40 -6.20 -6.22
N VAL A 296 5.05 -6.97 -5.20
CA VAL A 296 6.00 -7.62 -4.31
C VAL A 296 6.74 -8.72 -5.08
N ASN A 297 8.02 -8.49 -5.34
CA ASN A 297 8.75 -9.22 -6.37
C ASN A 297 9.85 -10.14 -5.83
N LEU A 298 10.32 -9.91 -4.59
CA LEU A 298 11.38 -10.71 -3.97
C LEU A 298 10.79 -11.75 -3.01
N PRO A 299 11.34 -12.98 -2.99
CA PRO A 299 11.06 -13.94 -1.91
C PRO A 299 11.44 -13.38 -0.55
N TRP A 300 10.71 -13.77 0.50
CA TRP A 300 10.96 -13.30 1.85
C TRP A 300 12.41 -13.56 2.31
N SER A 301 13.10 -12.49 2.74
CA SER A 301 14.47 -12.58 3.25
C SER A 301 14.74 -11.50 4.30
N THR A 302 14.77 -11.90 5.57
CA THR A 302 15.14 -11.01 6.68
C THR A 302 16.55 -10.42 6.52
N ARG A 303 17.48 -11.18 5.92
CA ARG A 303 18.83 -10.71 5.60
C ARG A 303 18.80 -9.55 4.59
N GLN A 304 18.20 -9.74 3.42
CA GLN A 304 18.20 -8.70 2.37
C GLN A 304 17.44 -7.45 2.83
N LEU A 305 16.34 -7.64 3.55
CA LEU A 305 15.60 -6.56 4.20
C LEU A 305 16.48 -5.76 5.17
N THR A 306 17.24 -6.47 6.02
CA THR A 306 18.18 -5.86 6.98
C THR A 306 19.27 -5.09 6.25
N ASP A 307 19.85 -5.66 5.19
CA ASP A 307 20.90 -5.02 4.39
C ASP A 307 20.40 -3.73 3.73
N LEU A 308 19.17 -3.74 3.18
CA LEU A 308 18.53 -2.54 2.64
C LEU A 308 18.33 -1.47 3.71
N ALA A 309 17.77 -1.84 4.86
CA ALA A 309 17.52 -0.90 5.95
C ALA A 309 18.83 -0.29 6.49
N ARG A 310 19.89 -1.12 6.60
CA ARG A 310 21.22 -0.70 7.03
C ARG A 310 21.86 0.26 6.03
N ALA A 311 21.77 -0.02 4.73
CA ALA A 311 22.31 0.85 3.67
C ALA A 311 21.61 2.23 3.61
N ARG A 312 20.34 2.29 4.03
CA ARG A 312 19.57 3.55 4.07
C ARG A 312 19.73 4.34 5.36
N ALA A 313 20.15 3.70 6.46
CA ALA A 313 20.25 4.34 7.76
C ALA A 313 21.12 5.63 7.71
N PRO A 314 20.70 6.72 8.40
CA PRO A 314 19.56 6.83 9.31
C PRO A 314 18.22 7.13 8.61
N ARG A 315 18.16 7.21 7.27
CA ARG A 315 16.89 7.43 6.56
C ARG A 315 15.96 6.23 6.77
N PRO A 316 14.66 6.45 7.00
CA PRO A 316 13.72 5.36 7.22
C PRO A 316 13.57 4.51 5.96
N SER A 317 13.21 3.24 6.19
CA SER A 317 12.82 2.29 5.14
C SER A 317 11.36 1.91 5.34
N TRP A 318 10.60 1.84 4.25
CA TRP A 318 9.22 1.37 4.25
C TRP A 318 9.09 0.22 3.26
N LEU A 319 8.47 -0.85 3.70
CA LEU A 319 8.47 -2.15 3.03
C LEU A 319 7.06 -2.73 3.06
N ILE A 320 6.77 -3.57 2.08
CA ILE A 320 5.55 -4.34 1.95
C ILE A 320 5.93 -5.81 1.99
N ALA A 321 5.16 -6.62 2.70
CA ALA A 321 5.28 -8.06 2.71
C ALA A 321 3.92 -8.71 2.44
N VAL A 322 3.90 -9.82 1.72
CA VAL A 322 2.68 -10.56 1.37
C VAL A 322 2.79 -12.01 1.79
N GLY A 323 1.67 -12.61 2.19
CA GLY A 323 1.56 -14.03 2.48
C GLY A 323 1.37 -14.89 1.23
N HIS A 324 1.29 -16.20 1.47
CA HIS A 324 0.92 -17.16 0.43
C HIS A 324 -0.54 -17.00 -0.01
N PRO A 325 -0.89 -17.38 -1.25
CA PRO A 325 -2.24 -17.19 -1.80
C PRO A 325 -3.36 -17.89 -0.99
N ASP A 326 -3.03 -18.94 -0.24
CA ASP A 326 -4.00 -19.71 0.57
C ASP A 326 -4.66 -18.87 1.68
N ARG A 327 -3.93 -17.88 2.21
CA ARG A 327 -4.40 -16.96 3.25
C ARG A 327 -4.05 -15.52 2.85
N PRO A 328 -5.03 -14.71 2.41
CA PRO A 328 -4.81 -13.30 2.15
C PRO A 328 -4.21 -12.61 3.38
N ALA A 329 -2.93 -12.28 3.28
CA ALA A 329 -2.17 -11.64 4.33
C ALA A 329 -1.23 -10.61 3.72
N LEU A 330 -1.21 -9.41 4.29
CA LEU A 330 -0.37 -8.32 3.85
C LEU A 330 0.14 -7.56 5.07
N ALA A 331 1.41 -7.20 5.06
CA ALA A 331 1.99 -6.30 6.04
C ALA A 331 2.72 -5.13 5.41
N THR A 332 2.77 -4.03 6.14
CA THR A 332 3.71 -2.93 5.90
C THR A 332 4.64 -2.81 7.09
N ILE A 333 5.94 -2.60 6.83
CA ILE A 333 6.97 -2.43 7.85
C ILE A 333 7.64 -1.08 7.63
N ARG A 334 7.74 -0.27 8.68
CA ARG A 334 8.56 0.95 8.69
C ARG A 334 9.70 0.76 9.67
N VAL A 335 10.93 0.80 9.16
CA VAL A 335 12.16 0.71 9.96
C VAL A 335 12.69 2.10 10.21
N LEU A 336 12.93 2.44 11.49
CA LEU A 336 13.42 3.73 11.94
C LEU A 336 14.65 3.55 12.84
N ARG A 337 15.71 4.32 12.59
CA ARG A 337 16.82 4.46 13.53
C ARG A 337 16.50 5.59 14.50
N THR A 338 16.34 5.28 15.78
CA THR A 338 16.10 6.26 16.86
C THR A 338 17.28 6.30 17.82
N THR A 339 17.26 7.25 18.76
CA THR A 339 18.25 7.30 19.85
C THR A 339 18.13 6.09 20.80
N ALA A 340 16.93 5.50 20.89
CA ALA A 340 16.64 4.35 21.75
C ALA A 340 16.99 3.00 21.10
N GLY A 341 17.20 2.94 19.78
CA GLY A 341 17.44 1.67 19.08
C GLY A 341 17.09 1.71 17.60
N VAL A 342 16.81 0.55 17.04
CA VAL A 342 16.12 0.40 15.76
C VAL A 342 14.70 -0.03 16.07
N GLU A 343 13.72 0.69 15.53
CA GLU A 343 12.30 0.42 15.71
C GLU A 343 11.70 -0.13 14.42
N GLU A 344 10.88 -1.18 14.54
CA GLU A 344 10.04 -1.66 13.45
C GLU A 344 8.57 -1.36 13.79
N ASP A 345 7.96 -0.47 13.03
CA ASP A 345 6.51 -0.22 13.06
C ASP A 345 5.85 -1.10 12.00
N ILE A 346 5.10 -2.10 12.46
CA ILE A 346 4.52 -3.15 11.63
C ILE A 346 2.99 -3.08 11.71
N THR A 347 2.35 -3.03 10.55
CA THR A 347 0.91 -3.25 10.40
C THR A 347 0.71 -4.52 9.59
N LEU A 348 0.06 -5.53 10.16
CA LEU A 348 -0.29 -6.79 9.52
C LEU A 348 -1.80 -6.91 9.43
N ALA A 349 -2.32 -7.29 8.26
CA ALA A 349 -3.72 -7.58 8.02
C ALA A 349 -3.89 -9.00 7.45
N LEU A 350 -4.88 -9.73 7.97
CA LEU A 350 -5.27 -11.04 7.47
C LEU A 350 -6.77 -11.07 7.16
N GLY A 351 -7.13 -11.65 6.02
CA GLY A 351 -8.51 -11.75 5.56
C GLY A 351 -9.17 -13.07 5.95
N TYR A 352 -10.44 -12.99 6.35
CA TYR A 352 -11.29 -14.11 6.70
C TYR A 352 -12.62 -13.99 5.97
N GLY A 353 -13.04 -15.05 5.29
CA GLY A 353 -14.38 -15.17 4.73
C GLY A 353 -15.45 -15.31 5.82
N GLU A 354 -16.71 -15.28 5.41
CA GLU A 354 -17.88 -15.41 6.30
C GLU A 354 -17.81 -16.66 7.20
N ASN A 355 -17.39 -17.78 6.64
CA ASN A 355 -17.30 -19.07 7.34
C ASN A 355 -15.93 -19.32 8.01
N GLU A 356 -15.03 -18.34 8.00
CA GLU A 356 -13.71 -18.46 8.63
C GLU A 356 -13.69 -17.70 9.97
N THR A 357 -13.15 -18.34 11.01
CA THR A 357 -13.00 -17.74 12.34
C THR A 357 -11.59 -17.18 12.52
N PRO A 358 -11.43 -15.88 12.79
CA PRO A 358 -10.13 -15.30 13.17
C PRO A 358 -9.58 -15.96 14.46
N PRO A 359 -8.29 -16.33 14.51
CA PRO A 359 -7.69 -17.05 15.63
C PRO A 359 -7.36 -16.10 16.80
N LEU A 360 -8.37 -15.47 17.42
CA LEU A 360 -8.16 -14.50 18.50
C LEU A 360 -7.50 -15.13 19.74
N GLN A 361 -7.74 -16.42 19.98
CA GLN A 361 -7.19 -17.18 21.10
C GLN A 361 -5.67 -17.35 21.05
N THR A 362 -5.05 -17.20 19.88
CA THR A 362 -3.59 -17.38 19.73
C THR A 362 -2.81 -16.09 19.98
N ILE A 363 -3.50 -14.95 20.12
CA ILE A 363 -2.89 -13.62 20.19
C ILE A 363 -2.09 -13.42 21.49
N GLU A 364 -2.55 -13.98 22.61
CA GLU A 364 -1.81 -13.91 23.88
C GLU A 364 -0.46 -14.63 23.78
N ALA A 365 -0.44 -15.84 23.21
CA ALA A 365 0.78 -16.61 22.99
C ALA A 365 1.75 -15.89 22.02
N LEU A 366 1.22 -15.31 20.94
CA LEU A 366 2.02 -14.48 20.03
C LEU A 366 2.64 -13.28 20.75
N ALA A 367 1.86 -12.60 21.58
CA ALA A 367 2.32 -11.44 22.32
C ALA A 367 3.47 -11.80 23.28
N ALA A 368 3.39 -12.95 23.94
CA ALA A 368 4.45 -13.46 24.81
C ALA A 368 5.74 -13.77 24.03
N GLU A 369 5.64 -14.41 22.86
CA GLU A 369 6.79 -14.72 22.00
C GLU A 369 7.46 -13.45 21.44
N LEU A 370 6.66 -12.50 20.94
CA LEU A 370 7.16 -11.22 20.44
C LEU A 370 7.90 -10.41 21.53
N ASP A 371 7.39 -10.44 22.76
CA ASP A 371 8.04 -9.78 23.89
C ASP A 371 9.35 -10.44 24.29
N ALA A 372 9.35 -11.78 24.37
CA ALA A 372 10.51 -12.57 24.77
C ALA A 372 11.67 -12.48 23.76
N GLU A 373 11.36 -12.48 22.46
CA GLU A 373 12.40 -12.65 21.42
C GLU A 373 12.67 -11.40 20.57
N HIS A 374 11.74 -10.45 20.53
CA HIS A 374 11.78 -9.37 19.53
C HIS A 374 11.64 -7.97 20.12
N GLY A 375 11.67 -7.82 21.44
CA GLY A 375 11.62 -6.52 22.11
C GLY A 375 10.35 -5.75 21.76
N LEU A 376 9.21 -6.42 21.96
CA LEU A 376 7.90 -5.83 21.79
C LEU A 376 7.80 -4.53 22.61
N VAL A 377 7.31 -3.47 21.99
CA VAL A 377 6.99 -2.20 22.64
C VAL A 377 5.48 -2.18 22.89
N THR A 378 4.70 -2.36 21.83
CA THR A 378 3.24 -2.45 21.90
C THR A 378 2.71 -3.38 20.81
N LEU A 379 1.60 -4.07 21.08
CA LEU A 379 0.79 -4.80 20.09
C LEU A 379 -0.69 -4.45 20.30
N LEU A 380 -1.34 -3.88 19.28
CA LEU A 380 -2.79 -3.71 19.23
C LEU A 380 -3.37 -4.70 18.22
N THR A 381 -4.31 -5.53 18.68
CA THR A 381 -5.09 -6.42 17.82
C THR A 381 -6.49 -5.86 17.70
N ALA A 382 -7.01 -5.77 16.47
CA ALA A 382 -8.35 -5.29 16.18
C ALA A 382 -9.03 -6.15 15.10
N LEU A 383 -10.35 -6.19 15.10
CA LEU A 383 -11.16 -6.88 14.11
C LEU A 383 -12.06 -5.89 13.38
N ARG A 384 -12.28 -6.07 12.08
CA ARG A 384 -13.26 -5.27 11.33
C ARG A 384 -14.04 -6.11 10.34
N ALA A 385 -15.27 -5.69 10.06
CA ALA A 385 -15.98 -6.10 8.85
C ALA A 385 -15.36 -5.41 7.64
N ALA A 386 -14.72 -6.18 6.76
CA ALA A 386 -14.02 -5.70 5.57
C ALA A 386 -13.69 -6.87 4.65
N ARG A 387 -13.31 -6.57 3.41
CA ARG A 387 -13.11 -7.59 2.37
C ARG A 387 -12.05 -8.64 2.73
N ARG A 388 -12.29 -9.91 2.42
CA ARG A 388 -11.31 -10.99 2.62
C ARG A 388 -10.02 -10.77 1.81
N ASP A 389 -10.12 -10.18 0.63
CA ASP A 389 -8.99 -9.94 -0.28
C ASP A 389 -8.07 -8.77 0.12
N LEU A 390 -8.31 -8.15 1.28
CA LEU A 390 -7.55 -7.01 1.82
C LEU A 390 -7.58 -5.72 0.98
N THR A 391 -8.37 -5.70 -0.10
CA THR A 391 -8.58 -4.51 -0.92
C THR A 391 -9.59 -3.58 -0.26
N VAL A 392 -9.50 -2.30 -0.59
CA VAL A 392 -10.27 -1.23 0.05
C VAL A 392 -11.19 -0.60 -0.99
N PRO A 393 -12.52 -0.75 -0.87
CA PRO A 393 -13.46 -0.10 -1.75
C PRO A 393 -13.67 1.38 -1.39
N PRO A 394 -14.17 2.20 -2.32
CA PRO A 394 -14.51 3.61 -2.09
C PRO A 394 -15.88 3.72 -1.42
N ARG A 395 -16.08 2.98 -0.33
CA ARG A 395 -17.35 2.89 0.41
C ARG A 395 -17.07 2.84 1.90
N LEU A 396 -18.12 3.06 2.69
CA LEU A 396 -18.01 2.97 4.14
C LEU A 396 -17.65 1.54 4.56
N GLU A 397 -16.44 1.38 5.11
CA GLU A 397 -16.06 0.22 5.91
C GLU A 397 -16.04 0.62 7.38
N PRO A 398 -16.71 -0.13 8.28
CA PRO A 398 -16.66 0.14 9.71
C PRO A 398 -15.22 0.20 10.24
N PRO A 399 -14.94 1.07 11.22
CA PRO A 399 -13.63 1.12 11.84
C PRO A 399 -13.29 -0.20 12.55
N PRO A 400 -12.01 -0.57 12.66
CA PRO A 400 -11.60 -1.76 13.42
C PRO A 400 -11.95 -1.62 14.90
N ILE A 401 -12.50 -2.67 15.50
CA ILE A 401 -12.85 -2.76 16.90
C ILE A 401 -11.67 -3.40 17.66
N PRO A 402 -11.08 -2.73 18.67
CA PRO A 402 -9.99 -3.28 19.47
C PRO A 402 -10.39 -4.58 20.19
N VAL A 403 -9.55 -5.60 20.10
CA VAL A 403 -9.70 -6.91 20.76
C VAL A 403 -8.76 -7.01 21.95
N THR A 404 -7.47 -6.72 21.74
CA THR A 404 -6.45 -6.79 22.79
C THR A 404 -5.41 -5.68 22.61
N PHE A 405 -4.82 -5.24 23.71
CA PHE A 405 -3.62 -4.39 23.68
C PHE A 405 -2.54 -5.02 24.56
N THR A 406 -1.32 -5.14 24.07
CA THR A 406 -0.17 -5.62 24.84
C THR A 406 0.86 -4.50 24.96
N LEU A 407 1.37 -4.32 26.17
CA LEU A 407 2.52 -3.47 26.47
C LEU A 407 3.71 -4.38 26.82
N GLY A 408 4.82 -4.26 26.09
CA GLY A 408 6.00 -5.10 26.34
C GLY A 408 6.70 -4.78 27.67
N HIS A 409 7.52 -5.70 28.14
CA HIS A 409 8.08 -5.65 29.50
C HIS A 409 8.93 -4.40 29.75
N GLU A 410 9.76 -3.99 28.78
CA GLU A 410 10.57 -2.79 28.92
C GLU A 410 9.71 -1.53 29.12
N GLU A 411 8.62 -1.41 28.37
CA GLU A 411 7.73 -0.26 28.45
C GLU A 411 6.86 -0.32 29.71
N ALA A 412 6.35 -1.50 30.09
CA ALA A 412 5.65 -1.70 31.35
C ALA A 412 6.50 -1.27 32.55
N ARG A 413 7.79 -1.66 32.55
CA ARG A 413 8.76 -1.25 33.56
C ARG A 413 9.02 0.26 33.56
N ARG A 414 9.08 0.92 32.39
CA ARG A 414 9.25 2.38 32.33
C ARG A 414 8.05 3.16 32.85
N ILE A 415 6.83 2.64 32.64
CA ILE A 415 5.62 3.24 33.21
C ILE A 415 5.61 3.11 34.75
N GLY A 416 6.34 2.12 35.30
CA GLY A 416 7.24 2.37 36.44
C GLY A 416 6.62 2.62 37.81
N ARG A 417 5.32 2.42 38.03
CA ARG A 417 4.80 2.19 39.38
C ARG A 417 3.80 1.02 39.37
N PRO A 418 4.02 -0.05 40.16
CA PRO A 418 3.22 -1.27 40.12
C PRO A 418 1.71 -1.16 40.33
N PRO A 419 1.08 -0.06 40.83
CA PRO A 419 -0.37 -0.01 40.70
C PRO A 419 -0.82 0.49 39.32
N ARG A 420 -0.01 1.24 38.55
CA ARG A 420 -0.58 2.03 37.46
C ARG A 420 -0.90 1.22 36.21
N ALA A 421 0.09 0.51 35.67
CA ALA A 421 -0.13 -0.29 34.47
C ALA A 421 -0.94 -1.56 34.81
N GLU A 422 -0.77 -2.11 36.01
CA GLU A 422 -1.45 -3.35 36.43
C GLU A 422 -2.87 -3.14 36.96
N GLN A 423 -3.19 -1.94 37.46
CA GLN A 423 -4.52 -1.60 37.97
C GLN A 423 -5.06 -0.34 37.25
N PRO A 424 -5.38 -0.44 35.95
CA PRO A 424 -6.08 0.65 35.28
C PRO A 424 -7.45 0.88 35.96
N PRO A 425 -7.94 2.12 36.09
CA PRO A 425 -9.20 2.46 36.76
C PRO A 425 -10.45 2.05 35.96
N LEU A 426 -10.34 0.98 35.16
CA LEU A 426 -11.31 0.53 34.16
C LEU A 426 -11.88 -0.86 34.47
N GLY A 427 -11.53 -1.46 35.61
CA GLY A 427 -11.90 -2.86 35.92
C GLY A 427 -11.25 -3.89 35.00
N LEU A 428 -10.25 -3.47 34.21
CA LEU A 428 -9.44 -4.35 33.37
C LEU A 428 -8.32 -4.95 34.20
N THR A 429 -8.23 -6.27 34.23
CA THR A 429 -7.09 -7.00 34.81
C THR A 429 -6.21 -7.51 33.69
N PRO A 430 -5.00 -6.96 33.49
CA PRO A 430 -4.10 -7.48 32.47
C PRO A 430 -3.58 -8.87 32.84
N THR A 431 -3.44 -9.74 31.85
CA THR A 431 -2.65 -10.97 31.96
C THR A 431 -1.16 -10.57 31.95
N ARG A 432 -0.39 -11.10 32.91
CA ARG A 432 1.07 -10.94 32.96
C ARG A 432 1.72 -11.98 32.06
N LEU A 433 2.54 -11.55 31.12
CA LEU A 433 3.29 -12.41 30.20
C LEU A 433 4.79 -12.38 30.55
N GLY A 434 5.48 -13.50 30.39
CA GLY A 434 6.92 -13.59 30.63
C GLY A 434 7.29 -13.69 32.13
N PRO A 435 8.50 -13.25 32.51
CA PRO A 435 9.01 -13.36 33.88
C PRO A 435 8.17 -12.59 34.90
N THR A 436 8.02 -13.14 36.10
CA THR A 436 7.19 -12.56 37.18
C THR A 436 7.67 -11.21 37.70
N ALA A 437 8.97 -10.93 37.62
CA ALA A 437 9.56 -9.70 38.16
C ALA A 437 9.30 -8.47 37.28
N GLU A 438 9.33 -8.64 35.95
CA GLU A 438 9.16 -7.58 34.96
C GLU A 438 8.30 -8.12 33.81
N PRO A 439 6.98 -8.33 34.03
CA PRO A 439 6.11 -8.92 33.03
C PRO A 439 5.73 -7.90 31.95
N ALA A 440 5.51 -8.39 30.73
CA ALA A 440 4.66 -7.69 29.78
C ALA A 440 3.19 -7.78 30.21
N LEU A 441 2.40 -6.77 29.83
CA LEU A 441 0.99 -6.65 30.25
C LEU A 441 0.07 -6.76 29.05
N HIS A 442 -0.79 -7.79 29.05
CA HIS A 442 -1.77 -8.07 28.01
C HIS A 442 -3.18 -7.73 28.49
N TYR A 443 -3.80 -6.73 27.88
CA TYR A 443 -5.11 -6.21 28.22
C TYR A 443 -6.17 -6.74 27.25
N PRO A 444 -7.10 -7.61 27.70
CA PRO A 444 -8.28 -7.95 26.91
C PRO A 444 -9.24 -6.76 26.85
N LEU A 445 -9.69 -6.38 25.66
CA LEU A 445 -10.58 -5.24 25.42
C LEU A 445 -11.96 -5.65 24.91
N GLY A 446 -12.08 -6.84 24.34
CA GLY A 446 -13.32 -7.39 23.79
C GLY A 446 -13.05 -8.52 22.80
N ASP A 447 -14.08 -8.94 22.06
CA ASP A 447 -14.03 -9.97 21.02
C ASP A 447 -14.03 -9.39 19.60
N GLY A 448 -14.01 -8.06 19.47
CA GLY A 448 -14.04 -7.37 18.19
C GLY A 448 -15.43 -7.12 17.63
N THR A 449 -16.49 -7.26 18.44
CA THR A 449 -17.88 -7.01 18.03
C THR A 449 -18.49 -5.73 18.61
N ASP A 450 -18.06 -5.30 19.80
CA ASP A 450 -18.60 -4.12 20.49
C ASP A 450 -17.78 -2.85 20.23
N PRO A 451 -18.32 -1.82 19.56
CA PRO A 451 -17.65 -0.54 19.35
C PRO A 451 -17.22 0.17 20.66
N SER A 452 -17.84 -0.15 21.80
CA SER A 452 -17.48 0.45 23.10
C SER A 452 -16.03 0.14 23.51
N SER A 453 -15.42 -0.93 22.98
CA SER A 453 -14.01 -1.28 23.17
C SER A 453 -13.06 -0.15 22.75
N TRP A 454 -13.46 0.75 21.83
CA TRP A 454 -12.70 1.96 21.53
C TRP A 454 -12.58 2.91 22.72
N SER A 455 -13.68 3.13 23.44
CA SER A 455 -13.69 4.01 24.61
C SER A 455 -12.80 3.44 25.71
N THR A 456 -12.86 2.12 25.90
CA THR A 456 -12.00 1.37 26.81
C THR A 456 -10.52 1.52 26.44
N PHE A 457 -10.18 1.30 25.16
CA PHE A 457 -8.81 1.46 24.65
C PHE A 457 -8.29 2.90 24.78
N GLN A 458 -9.10 3.91 24.45
CA GLN A 458 -8.73 5.33 24.57
C GLN A 458 -8.49 5.73 26.03
N ARG A 459 -9.32 5.25 26.95
CA ARG A 459 -9.11 5.49 28.40
C ARG A 459 -7.85 4.80 28.89
N LEU A 460 -7.61 3.55 28.48
CA LEU A 460 -6.39 2.80 28.83
C LEU A 460 -5.15 3.52 28.33
N THR A 461 -5.10 3.86 27.03
CA THR A 461 -3.94 4.55 26.44
C THR A 461 -3.72 5.93 27.06
N ARG A 462 -4.77 6.68 27.38
CA ARG A 462 -4.66 7.95 28.13
C ARG A 462 -4.06 7.70 29.51
N HIS A 463 -4.56 6.71 30.24
CA HIS A 463 -4.05 6.33 31.56
C HIS A 463 -2.58 5.87 31.51
N LEU A 464 -2.15 5.15 30.48
CA LEU A 464 -0.76 4.75 30.31
C LEU A 464 0.15 5.93 29.91
N LYS A 465 -0.38 6.94 29.20
CA LYS A 465 0.37 8.10 28.69
C LYS A 465 0.50 9.28 29.65
N GLN A 466 -0.43 9.51 30.59
CA GLN A 466 -0.29 10.70 31.46
C GLN A 466 1.02 10.56 32.25
N GLN A 467 1.97 11.45 32.05
CA GLN A 467 3.21 11.44 32.83
C GLN A 467 2.90 11.71 34.30
N ALA A 468 3.66 11.09 35.19
CA ALA A 468 3.71 11.51 36.60
C ALA A 468 4.59 12.75 36.71
#